data_AF-A0A327K9M8-F1
#
_entry.id   AF-A0A327K9M8-F1
#
_cell.length_a   1.000
_cell.length_b   1.000
_cell.length_c   1.000
_cell.angle_alpha   90.00
_cell.angle_beta   90.00
_cell.angle_gamma   90.00
#
_symmetry.space_group_name_H-M   'P 1'
#
loop_
_entity.id
_entity.type
_entity.pdbx_description
1 polymer ?
#
loop_
_entity_poly.entity_id
_entity_poly.type
_entity_poly.pdbx_seq_one_letter_code
_entity_poly.pdbx_strand_id
1 'polypeptide(L)'
;TLSAVGSFVGGTISIVGLMAVGPLLADAMLSVGPAAEFVLMLTALIVVSVVSSSPPVKTLAMIVLGLALGTVGMDQLTAYPRFTFGSLDLTDGLNFVALSIGLFGVSEILLNLDEAAPEVPKAPKLRDMLPTGQEIREAAPAVLRGSGVGFLFGLVPGVSHIISTFVSYAIEKKISKTPEKFGHGAVAGVAGPETANNATTGASMIPLLVLGIPAIPATAILLSALLIHGVQPGPLLMSEHPQVFWGLIASLYLGNAILVVLNLPLVGIFVTLLRTPMGVLAPLVLVICLIGVFSLKGSPLDLTILFAAGVVGYLLRKFSYDVAPLLLAFVLGDRMELSFRRALTISDDDWWVFVQGPAARVFLVVLALIGGLQLAAMLLGWRRTGAAA
;
A
#
# COMPACT_ATOMS: atom_id res chain seq x y z
N THR A 1 18.16 -9.95 -15.03
CA THR A 1 17.55 -9.35 -16.24
C THR A 1 16.19 -9.89 -16.55
N LEU A 2 15.95 -11.20 -16.55
CA LEU A 2 14.60 -11.76 -16.69
C LEU A 2 13.62 -11.14 -15.70
N SER A 3 14.03 -10.98 -14.44
CA SER A 3 13.26 -10.23 -13.42
C SER A 3 13.05 -8.75 -13.79
N ALA A 4 14.04 -8.09 -14.39
CA ALA A 4 13.94 -6.68 -14.77
C ALA A 4 13.02 -6.48 -16.00
N VAL A 5 13.07 -7.39 -16.97
CA VAL A 5 12.14 -7.40 -18.12
C VAL A 5 10.73 -7.75 -17.66
N GLY A 6 10.58 -8.76 -16.79
CA GLY A 6 9.30 -9.11 -16.17
C GLY A 6 8.71 -7.93 -15.38
N SER A 7 9.52 -7.32 -14.52
CA SER A 7 9.20 -6.08 -13.79
C SER A 7 8.70 -4.97 -14.73
N PHE A 8 9.43 -4.72 -15.83
CA PHE A 8 9.04 -3.70 -16.80
C PHE A 8 7.72 -4.00 -17.49
N VAL A 9 7.51 -5.24 -17.92
CA VAL A 9 6.27 -5.68 -18.57
C VAL A 9 5.10 -5.62 -17.58
N GLY A 10 5.27 -6.10 -16.35
CA GLY A 10 4.26 -6.01 -15.29
C GLY A 10 3.90 -4.58 -14.95
N GLY A 11 4.92 -3.72 -14.79
CA GLY A 11 4.74 -2.28 -14.60
C GLY A 11 3.96 -1.66 -15.76
N THR A 12 4.34 -1.95 -17.00
CA THR A 12 3.66 -1.44 -18.20
C THR A 12 2.20 -1.88 -18.26
N ILE A 13 1.92 -3.18 -18.05
CA ILE A 13 0.56 -3.72 -18.04
C ILE A 13 -0.26 -3.06 -16.93
N SER A 14 0.32 -2.85 -15.75
CA SER A 14 -0.40 -2.20 -14.65
C SER A 14 -0.70 -0.73 -14.91
N ILE A 15 0.20 0.01 -15.58
CA ILE A 15 -0.02 1.40 -15.97
C ILE A 15 -1.09 1.49 -17.05
N VAL A 16 -1.08 0.58 -18.04
CA VAL A 16 -2.16 0.48 -19.05
C VAL A 16 -3.49 0.13 -18.38
N GLY A 17 -3.48 -0.79 -17.43
CA GLY A 17 -4.65 -1.11 -16.62
C GLY A 17 -5.14 0.09 -15.80
N LEU A 18 -4.25 0.90 -15.23
CA LEU A 18 -4.60 2.16 -14.56
C LEU A 18 -5.22 3.17 -15.52
N MET A 19 -4.69 3.33 -16.73
CA MET A 19 -5.28 4.23 -17.74
C MET A 19 -6.67 3.76 -18.21
N ALA A 20 -6.93 2.46 -18.21
CA ALA A 20 -8.23 1.91 -18.59
C ALA A 20 -9.24 1.92 -17.43
N VAL A 21 -8.83 1.43 -16.25
CA VAL A 21 -9.71 1.23 -15.09
C VAL A 21 -9.87 2.52 -14.27
N GLY A 22 -8.84 3.36 -14.20
CA GLY A 22 -8.85 4.59 -13.42
C GLY A 22 -10.00 5.54 -13.77
N PRO A 23 -10.18 5.94 -15.04
CA PRO A 23 -11.29 6.78 -15.46
C PRO A 23 -12.66 6.13 -15.20
N LEU A 24 -12.81 4.85 -15.54
CA LEU A 24 -14.06 4.11 -15.32
C LEU A 24 -14.45 4.06 -13.84
N LEU A 25 -13.47 3.85 -12.96
CA LEU A 25 -13.69 3.83 -11.52
C LEU A 25 -13.98 5.23 -10.98
N ALA A 26 -13.31 6.28 -11.49
CA ALA A 26 -13.56 7.65 -11.09
C ALA A 26 -15.00 8.07 -11.42
N ASP A 27 -15.46 7.81 -12.65
CA ASP A 27 -16.83 8.08 -13.08
C ASP A 27 -17.86 7.31 -12.24
N ALA A 28 -17.58 6.03 -11.95
CA ALA A 28 -18.42 5.24 -11.06
C ALA A 28 -18.51 5.85 -9.66
N MET A 29 -17.40 6.34 -9.11
CA MET A 29 -17.34 6.94 -7.78
C MET A 29 -18.05 8.29 -7.68
N LEU A 30 -18.18 9.06 -8.77
CA LEU A 30 -18.96 10.31 -8.77
C LEU A 30 -20.44 10.10 -8.43
N SER A 31 -20.96 8.89 -8.66
CA SER A 31 -22.35 8.50 -8.35
C SER A 31 -22.53 7.89 -6.95
N VAL A 32 -21.44 7.72 -6.20
CA VAL A 32 -21.47 7.07 -4.88
C VAL A 32 -21.88 8.06 -3.80
N GLY A 33 -23.06 7.82 -3.21
CA GLY A 33 -23.54 8.60 -2.07
C GLY A 33 -22.89 8.23 -0.73
N PRO A 34 -23.13 9.02 0.34
CA PRO A 34 -22.47 8.85 1.63
C PRO A 34 -22.60 7.44 2.24
N ALA A 35 -23.77 6.83 2.13
CA ALA A 35 -24.01 5.47 2.66
C ALA A 35 -23.12 4.43 1.98
N ALA A 36 -22.97 4.50 0.65
CA ALA A 36 -22.14 3.58 -0.10
C ALA A 36 -20.63 3.87 0.10
N GLU A 37 -20.25 5.12 0.30
CA GLU A 37 -18.89 5.51 0.65
C GLU A 37 -18.46 4.95 2.01
N PHE A 38 -19.33 5.03 3.02
CA PHE A 38 -19.12 4.39 4.33
C PHE A 38 -18.91 2.88 4.19
N VAL A 39 -19.80 2.20 3.46
CA VAL A 39 -19.72 0.74 3.26
C VAL A 39 -18.45 0.35 2.49
N LEU A 40 -18.03 1.14 1.51
CA LEU A 40 -16.78 0.95 0.79
C LEU A 40 -15.58 1.01 1.74
N MET A 41 -15.47 2.06 2.56
CA MET A 41 -14.37 2.22 3.52
C MET A 41 -14.37 1.11 4.58
N LEU A 42 -15.55 0.76 5.09
CA LEU A 42 -15.73 -0.36 6.02
C LEU A 42 -15.27 -1.68 5.38
N THR A 43 -15.66 -1.92 4.13
CA THR A 43 -15.23 -3.11 3.38
C THR A 43 -13.73 -3.12 3.20
N ALA A 44 -13.10 -1.99 2.84
CA ALA A 44 -11.65 -1.89 2.72
C ALA A 44 -10.95 -2.27 4.04
N LEU A 45 -11.37 -1.73 5.18
CA LEU A 45 -10.80 -2.05 6.50
C LEU A 45 -10.98 -3.52 6.88
N ILE A 46 -12.15 -4.12 6.59
CA ILE A 46 -12.38 -5.54 6.87
C ILE A 46 -11.50 -6.41 5.97
N VAL A 47 -11.36 -6.07 4.69
CA VAL A 47 -10.48 -6.79 3.77
C VAL A 47 -9.02 -6.74 4.25
N VAL A 48 -8.55 -5.60 4.74
CA VAL A 48 -7.21 -5.48 5.35
C VAL A 48 -7.07 -6.39 6.57
N SER A 49 -8.09 -6.47 7.43
CA SER A 49 -8.09 -7.35 8.61
C SER A 49 -7.93 -8.84 8.25
N VAL A 50 -8.41 -9.20 7.06
CA VAL A 50 -8.44 -10.56 6.52
C VAL A 50 -7.16 -10.91 5.77
N VAL A 51 -6.58 -9.97 5.05
CA VAL A 51 -5.45 -10.21 4.15
C VAL A 51 -4.10 -9.87 4.79
N SER A 52 -4.05 -9.05 5.84
CA SER A 52 -2.79 -8.76 6.54
C SER A 52 -2.11 -10.05 7.01
N SER A 53 -0.78 -10.07 6.96
CA SER A 53 0.07 -11.17 7.42
C SER A 53 0.03 -11.34 8.95
N SER A 54 -0.42 -10.31 9.68
CA SER A 54 -0.57 -10.34 11.13
C SER A 54 -1.81 -11.13 11.58
N PRO A 55 -1.81 -11.69 12.80
CA PRO A 55 -3.01 -12.27 13.40
C PRO A 55 -4.19 -11.28 13.35
N PRO A 56 -5.42 -11.72 13.00
CA PRO A 56 -6.57 -10.82 12.81
C PRO A 56 -6.84 -9.87 13.99
N VAL A 57 -6.63 -10.33 15.23
CA VAL A 57 -6.79 -9.51 16.44
C VAL A 57 -5.78 -8.36 16.48
N LYS A 58 -4.52 -8.60 16.08
CA LYS A 58 -3.51 -7.54 16.01
C LYS A 58 -3.87 -6.53 14.94
N THR A 59 -4.31 -7.01 13.78
CA THR A 59 -4.72 -6.14 12.67
C THR A 59 -5.94 -5.29 13.04
N LEU A 60 -6.94 -5.89 13.71
CA LEU A 60 -8.12 -5.17 14.19
C LEU A 60 -7.74 -4.12 15.25
N ALA A 61 -6.83 -4.43 16.16
CA ALA A 61 -6.33 -3.47 17.14
C ALA A 61 -5.67 -2.26 16.45
N MET A 62 -4.92 -2.48 15.37
CA MET A 62 -4.32 -1.40 14.57
C MET A 62 -5.35 -0.57 13.83
N ILE A 63 -6.39 -1.20 13.28
CA ILE A 63 -7.52 -0.49 12.66
C ILE A 63 -8.23 0.39 13.70
N VAL A 64 -8.59 -0.17 14.86
CA VAL A 64 -9.27 0.58 15.93
C VAL A 64 -8.40 1.73 16.42
N LEU A 65 -7.09 1.50 16.61
CA LEU A 65 -6.15 2.55 16.99
C LEU A 65 -6.08 3.65 15.93
N GLY A 66 -5.99 3.28 14.65
CA GLY A 66 -5.98 4.25 13.54
C GLY A 66 -7.26 5.09 13.49
N LEU A 67 -8.42 4.45 13.62
CA LEU A 67 -9.72 5.15 13.69
C LEU A 67 -9.77 6.11 14.89
N ALA A 68 -9.32 5.67 16.06
CA ALA A 68 -9.29 6.50 17.26
C ALA A 68 -8.37 7.72 17.08
N LEU A 69 -7.19 7.54 16.49
CA LEU A 69 -6.27 8.64 16.18
C LEU A 69 -6.87 9.61 15.15
N GLY A 70 -7.67 9.12 14.19
CA GLY A 70 -8.37 9.96 13.22
C GLY A 70 -9.33 10.95 13.89
N THR A 71 -10.03 10.53 14.95
CA THR A 71 -11.00 11.42 15.64
C THR A 71 -10.41 12.65 16.33
N VAL A 72 -9.08 12.75 16.45
CA VAL A 72 -8.38 13.90 17.02
C VAL A 72 -8.50 15.09 16.08
N GLY A 73 -9.01 16.21 16.57
CA GLY A 73 -9.19 17.44 15.80
C GLY A 73 -10.63 17.94 15.82
N MET A 74 -10.96 18.81 14.88
CA MET A 74 -12.31 19.37 14.77
C MET A 74 -13.29 18.38 14.14
N ASP A 75 -14.44 18.17 14.78
CA ASP A 75 -15.56 17.48 14.16
C ASP A 75 -16.07 18.31 12.97
N GLN A 76 -16.04 17.73 11.77
CA GLN A 76 -16.45 18.39 10.53
C GLN A 76 -17.95 18.74 10.49
N LEU A 77 -18.79 18.07 11.29
CA LEU A 77 -20.24 18.33 11.31
C LEU A 77 -20.65 19.35 12.36
N THR A 78 -20.04 19.31 13.54
CA THR A 78 -20.43 20.17 14.69
C THR A 78 -19.46 21.31 14.95
N ALA A 79 -18.29 21.31 14.30
CA ALA A 79 -17.15 22.19 14.60
C ALA A 79 -16.71 22.13 16.08
N TYR A 80 -16.93 21.00 16.75
CA TYR A 80 -16.50 20.81 18.13
C TYR A 80 -15.08 20.21 18.17
N PRO A 81 -14.15 20.77 18.97
CA PRO A 81 -12.80 20.22 19.10
C PRO A 81 -12.78 18.94 19.93
N ARG A 82 -12.21 17.86 19.39
CA ARG A 82 -12.11 16.54 20.02
C ARG A 82 -10.65 16.18 20.28
N PHE A 83 -10.33 15.80 21.52
CA PHE A 83 -8.99 15.37 21.91
C PHE A 83 -7.86 16.37 21.58
N THR A 84 -8.17 17.67 21.51
CA THR A 84 -7.18 18.71 21.22
C THR A 84 -6.39 19.16 22.46
N PHE A 85 -6.87 18.80 23.67
CA PHE A 85 -6.24 19.13 24.95
C PHE A 85 -5.90 20.63 25.13
N GLY A 86 -6.66 21.52 24.47
CA GLY A 86 -6.42 22.97 24.49
C GLY A 86 -5.31 23.46 23.55
N SER A 87 -4.67 22.58 22.78
CA SER A 87 -3.68 22.93 21.76
C SER A 87 -4.37 23.34 20.45
N LEU A 88 -4.03 24.53 19.95
CA LEU A 88 -4.51 24.99 18.64
C LEU A 88 -3.96 24.12 17.50
N ASP A 89 -2.72 23.64 17.61
CA ASP A 89 -2.09 22.80 16.58
C ASP A 89 -2.81 21.45 16.41
N LEU A 90 -3.45 20.92 17.46
CA LEU A 90 -4.25 19.69 17.38
C LEU A 90 -5.65 19.91 16.81
N THR A 91 -6.07 21.16 16.59
CA THR A 91 -7.38 21.49 16.00
C THR A 91 -7.48 20.97 14.57
N ASP A 92 -6.37 21.01 13.83
CA ASP A 92 -6.23 20.45 12.48
C ASP A 92 -6.12 18.90 12.49
N GLY A 93 -6.14 18.28 13.67
CA GLY A 93 -5.89 16.86 13.89
C GLY A 93 -4.42 16.48 13.86
N LEU A 94 -4.14 15.18 13.84
CA LEU A 94 -2.78 14.67 13.74
C LEU A 94 -2.29 14.78 12.30
N ASN A 95 -1.09 15.30 12.09
CA ASN A 95 -0.54 15.42 10.75
C ASN A 95 -0.23 14.03 10.17
N PHE A 96 -0.97 13.64 9.12
CA PHE A 96 -0.78 12.37 8.42
C PHE A 96 0.65 12.16 7.94
N VAL A 97 1.30 13.21 7.43
CA VAL A 97 2.68 13.15 6.92
C VAL A 97 3.65 12.84 8.05
N ALA A 98 3.52 13.52 9.19
CA ALA A 98 4.34 13.26 10.37
C ALA A 98 4.14 11.82 10.88
N LEU A 99 2.88 11.38 10.96
CA LEU A 99 2.52 10.05 11.40
C LEU A 99 3.05 8.97 10.45
N SER A 100 2.91 9.14 9.13
CA SER A 100 3.34 8.17 8.12
C SER A 100 4.86 8.03 8.06
N ILE A 101 5.59 9.16 8.04
CA ILE A 101 7.06 9.17 8.04
C ILE A 101 7.61 8.62 9.36
N GLY A 102 6.95 8.88 10.49
CA GLY A 102 7.34 8.31 11.78
C GLY A 102 7.16 6.79 11.78
N LEU A 103 5.94 6.33 11.48
CA LEU A 103 5.57 4.91 11.49
C LEU A 103 6.28 4.06 10.43
N PHE A 104 6.69 4.63 9.29
CA PHE A 104 7.42 3.89 8.24
C PHE A 104 8.90 4.19 8.15
N GLY A 105 9.33 5.44 8.26
CA GLY A 105 10.72 5.85 8.08
C GLY A 105 11.52 5.76 9.39
N VAL A 106 11.08 6.47 10.42
CA VAL A 106 11.81 6.53 11.70
C VAL A 106 11.82 5.16 12.39
N SER A 107 10.68 4.45 12.38
CA SER A 107 10.60 3.10 12.96
C SER A 107 11.52 2.09 12.28
N GLU A 108 11.66 2.16 10.95
CA GLU A 108 12.55 1.31 10.17
C GLU A 108 14.01 1.57 10.53
N ILE A 109 14.39 2.84 10.65
CA ILE A 109 15.72 3.22 11.12
C ILE A 109 15.99 2.60 12.48
N LEU A 110 15.07 2.75 13.44
CA LEU A 110 15.22 2.22 14.79
C LEU A 110 15.31 0.69 14.84
N LEU A 111 14.59 -0.03 13.98
CA LEU A 111 14.66 -1.48 13.88
C LEU A 111 16.01 -1.96 13.35
N ASN A 112 16.55 -1.27 12.36
CA ASN A 112 17.80 -1.62 11.70
C ASN A 112 19.05 -1.10 12.44
N LEU A 113 18.90 -0.46 13.62
CA LEU A 113 20.04 -0.07 14.46
C LEU A 113 20.74 -1.29 15.12
N ASP A 114 19.98 -2.34 15.41
CA ASP A 114 20.45 -3.54 16.11
C ASP A 114 20.92 -4.66 15.15
N GLU A 115 20.67 -4.52 13.84
CA GLU A 115 21.03 -5.55 12.86
C GLU A 115 22.47 -5.38 12.36
N ALA A 116 23.27 -6.45 12.48
CA ALA A 116 24.57 -6.51 11.83
C ALA A 116 24.38 -6.38 10.31
N ALA A 117 25.26 -5.60 9.67
CA ALA A 117 25.19 -5.39 8.22
C ALA A 117 25.05 -6.76 7.51
N PRO A 118 24.00 -6.98 6.70
CA PRO A 118 23.77 -8.26 6.06
C PRO A 118 24.98 -8.63 5.19
N GLU A 119 25.27 -9.93 5.11
CA GLU A 119 26.36 -10.45 4.30
C GLU A 119 26.10 -10.04 2.83
N VAL A 120 26.89 -9.08 2.33
CA VAL A 120 26.61 -8.46 1.04
C VAL A 120 26.86 -9.47 -0.08
N PRO A 121 25.83 -9.87 -0.85
CA PRO A 121 26.01 -10.81 -1.95
C PRO A 121 27.02 -10.24 -2.96
N LYS A 122 27.89 -11.10 -3.51
CA LYS A 122 28.80 -10.69 -4.59
C LYS A 122 27.96 -10.22 -5.78
N ALA A 123 28.21 -9.00 -6.24
CA ALA A 123 27.56 -8.47 -7.44
C ALA A 123 27.84 -9.42 -8.62
N PRO A 124 26.81 -9.93 -9.31
CA PRO A 124 26.99 -10.76 -10.49
C PRO A 124 27.71 -9.97 -11.60
N LYS A 125 28.49 -10.64 -12.44
CA LYS A 125 29.17 -9.98 -13.55
C LYS A 125 28.13 -9.59 -14.60
N LEU A 126 28.24 -8.38 -15.15
CA LEU A 126 27.33 -7.84 -16.18
C LEU A 126 27.12 -8.79 -17.39
N ARG A 127 28.13 -9.62 -17.67
CA ARG A 127 28.17 -10.59 -18.77
C ARG A 127 27.29 -11.83 -18.52
N ASP A 128 27.05 -12.20 -17.27
CA ASP A 128 26.18 -13.32 -16.85
C ASP A 128 24.71 -12.88 -16.74
N MET A 129 24.44 -11.60 -17.00
CA MET A 129 23.12 -11.02 -16.84
C MET A 129 22.33 -10.98 -18.15
N LEU A 130 22.88 -11.23 -19.34
CA LEU A 130 22.07 -11.17 -20.57
C LEU A 130 21.22 -12.44 -20.72
N PRO A 131 19.87 -12.33 -20.76
CA PRO A 131 19.02 -13.49 -20.88
C PRO A 131 19.11 -14.07 -22.29
N THR A 132 19.07 -15.40 -22.39
CA THR A 132 18.97 -16.10 -23.66
C THR A 132 17.55 -15.98 -24.22
N GLY A 133 17.40 -16.01 -25.56
CA GLY A 133 16.08 -15.95 -26.19
C GLY A 133 15.13 -17.08 -25.76
N GLN A 134 15.68 -18.22 -25.36
CA GLN A 134 14.92 -19.35 -24.81
C GLN A 134 14.37 -19.03 -23.42
N GLU A 135 15.16 -18.46 -22.52
CA GLU A 135 14.70 -18.07 -21.18
C GLU A 135 13.59 -17.01 -21.25
N ILE A 136 13.66 -16.07 -22.21
CA ILE A 136 12.60 -15.08 -22.43
C ILE A 136 11.29 -15.77 -22.82
N ARG A 137 11.34 -16.74 -23.73
CA ARG A 137 10.15 -17.48 -24.18
C ARG A 137 9.56 -18.33 -23.05
N GLU A 138 10.40 -18.92 -22.21
CA GLU A 138 9.98 -19.68 -21.03
C GLU A 138 9.39 -18.77 -19.94
N ALA A 139 9.88 -17.55 -19.79
CA ALA A 139 9.41 -16.58 -18.80
C ALA A 139 8.10 -15.87 -19.20
N ALA A 140 7.88 -15.61 -20.49
CA ALA A 140 6.72 -14.87 -20.99
C ALA A 140 5.36 -15.29 -20.38
N PRO A 141 5.01 -16.60 -20.30
CA PRO A 141 3.75 -17.00 -19.69
C PRO A 141 3.69 -16.73 -18.18
N ALA A 142 4.82 -16.84 -17.47
CA ALA A 142 4.90 -16.51 -16.04
C ALA A 142 4.79 -15.00 -15.81
N VAL A 143 5.38 -14.18 -16.70
CA VAL A 143 5.25 -12.71 -16.67
C VAL A 143 3.80 -12.29 -16.88
N LEU A 144 3.09 -12.86 -17.87
CA LEU A 144 1.67 -12.53 -18.10
C LEU A 144 0.78 -12.90 -16.91
N ARG A 145 0.94 -14.12 -16.35
CA ARG A 145 0.20 -14.54 -15.15
C ARG A 145 0.55 -13.69 -13.94
N GLY A 146 1.84 -13.44 -13.71
CA GLY A 146 2.34 -12.56 -12.67
C GLY A 146 1.76 -11.16 -12.77
N SER A 147 1.66 -10.61 -13.98
CA SER A 147 1.05 -9.28 -14.22
C SER A 147 -0.43 -9.27 -13.83
N GLY A 148 -1.18 -10.31 -14.21
CA GLY A 148 -2.60 -10.43 -13.85
C GLY A 148 -2.82 -10.59 -12.34
N VAL A 149 -2.04 -11.47 -11.69
CA VAL A 149 -2.07 -11.65 -10.23
C VAL A 149 -1.72 -10.32 -9.55
N GLY A 150 -0.59 -9.72 -9.93
CA GLY A 150 -0.13 -8.48 -9.33
C GLY A 150 -1.13 -7.34 -9.48
N PHE A 151 -1.71 -7.18 -10.68
CA PHE A 151 -2.73 -6.16 -10.96
C PHE A 151 -3.96 -6.32 -10.07
N LEU A 152 -4.54 -7.53 -10.00
CA LEU A 152 -5.73 -7.79 -9.18
C LEU A 152 -5.45 -7.55 -7.70
N PHE A 153 -4.32 -8.01 -7.20
CA PHE A 153 -3.93 -7.79 -5.80
C PHE A 153 -3.66 -6.31 -5.48
N GLY A 154 -3.16 -5.53 -6.44
CA GLY A 154 -2.95 -4.09 -6.27
C GLY A 154 -4.24 -3.27 -6.23
N LEU A 155 -5.33 -3.76 -6.80
CA LEU A 155 -6.65 -3.12 -6.68
C LEU A 155 -7.23 -3.23 -5.27
N VAL A 156 -6.77 -4.20 -4.48
CA VAL A 156 -7.33 -4.48 -3.15
C VAL A 156 -6.56 -3.65 -2.11
N PRO A 157 -7.21 -2.71 -1.40
CA PRO A 157 -6.55 -1.93 -0.36
C PRO A 157 -5.99 -2.82 0.76
N GLY A 158 -4.79 -2.48 1.23
CA GLY A 158 -4.11 -3.15 2.34
C GLY A 158 -3.57 -4.54 2.04
N VAL A 159 -3.59 -4.98 0.78
CA VAL A 159 -2.88 -6.20 0.41
C VAL A 159 -1.44 -5.87 0.07
N SER A 160 -0.52 -6.48 0.81
CA SER A 160 0.91 -6.31 0.57
C SER A 160 1.34 -6.94 -0.77
N HIS A 161 2.24 -6.24 -1.48
CA HIS A 161 2.96 -6.75 -2.65
C HIS A 161 3.72 -8.06 -2.36
N ILE A 162 4.03 -8.32 -1.10
CA ILE A 162 4.62 -9.58 -0.65
C ILE A 162 3.65 -10.75 -0.91
N ILE A 163 2.34 -10.56 -0.65
CA ILE A 163 1.33 -11.62 -0.82
C ILE A 163 1.14 -11.94 -2.30
N SER A 164 1.08 -10.93 -3.17
CA SER A 164 0.96 -11.16 -4.62
C SER A 164 2.17 -11.91 -5.19
N THR A 165 3.36 -11.60 -4.68
CA THR A 165 4.62 -12.28 -5.00
C THR A 165 4.59 -13.76 -4.59
N PHE A 166 4.18 -14.07 -3.36
CA PHE A 166 4.04 -15.46 -2.88
C PHE A 166 2.96 -16.24 -3.63
N VAL A 167 1.80 -15.62 -3.88
CA VAL A 167 0.71 -16.24 -4.64
C VAL A 167 1.16 -16.54 -6.06
N SER A 168 1.86 -15.61 -6.71
CA SER A 168 2.44 -15.83 -8.04
C SER A 168 3.43 -17.00 -8.02
N TYR A 169 4.33 -17.07 -7.03
CA TYR A 169 5.27 -18.18 -6.88
C TYR A 169 4.54 -19.53 -6.72
N ALA A 170 3.52 -19.58 -5.87
CA ALA A 170 2.75 -20.79 -5.62
C ALA A 170 1.99 -21.26 -6.88
N ILE A 171 1.41 -20.33 -7.65
CA ILE A 171 0.75 -20.61 -8.93
C ILE A 171 1.76 -21.18 -9.92
N GLU A 172 2.92 -20.55 -10.08
CA GLU A 172 3.95 -21.02 -11.00
C GLU A 172 4.47 -22.40 -10.62
N LYS A 173 4.70 -22.66 -9.31
CA LYS A 173 5.12 -23.97 -8.82
C LYS A 173 4.07 -25.05 -9.10
N LYS A 174 2.78 -24.74 -8.92
CA LYS A 174 1.66 -25.67 -9.14
C LYS A 174 1.44 -26.01 -10.61
N ILE A 175 1.64 -25.04 -11.51
CA ILE A 175 1.44 -25.22 -12.96
C ILE A 175 2.69 -25.79 -13.65
N SER A 176 3.87 -25.64 -13.03
CA SER A 176 5.13 -26.11 -13.60
C SER A 176 5.11 -27.62 -13.84
N LYS A 177 5.62 -28.02 -15.01
CA LYS A 177 5.93 -29.42 -15.34
C LYS A 177 7.17 -29.94 -14.60
N THR A 178 7.96 -29.03 -14.01
CA THR A 178 9.20 -29.31 -13.26
C THR A 178 9.20 -28.56 -11.93
N PRO A 179 8.28 -28.89 -10.98
CA PRO A 179 8.18 -28.21 -9.70
C PRO A 179 9.43 -28.33 -8.82
N GLU A 180 10.26 -29.35 -9.04
CA GLU A 180 11.52 -29.60 -8.33
C GLU A 180 12.60 -28.53 -8.56
N LYS A 181 12.52 -27.77 -9.66
CA LYS A 181 13.45 -26.66 -9.95
C LYS A 181 13.17 -25.39 -9.14
N PHE A 182 11.99 -25.29 -8.52
CA PHE A 182 11.61 -24.15 -7.69
C PHE A 182 12.44 -24.14 -6.39
N GLY A 183 13.07 -23.02 -6.07
CA GLY A 183 14.07 -22.90 -4.99
C GLY A 183 15.52 -23.07 -5.47
N HIS A 184 15.73 -23.58 -6.69
CA HIS A 184 17.05 -23.78 -7.31
C HIS A 184 17.28 -22.88 -8.53
N GLY A 185 16.53 -21.78 -8.65
CA GLY A 185 16.66 -20.81 -9.74
C GLY A 185 15.77 -21.04 -10.96
N ALA A 186 14.62 -21.71 -10.82
CA ALA A 186 13.63 -21.81 -11.90
C ALA A 186 13.22 -20.42 -12.44
N VAL A 187 13.33 -20.22 -13.77
CA VAL A 187 13.03 -18.94 -14.44
C VAL A 187 11.63 -18.42 -14.09
N ALA A 188 10.60 -19.28 -14.19
CA ALA A 188 9.23 -18.93 -13.83
C ALA A 188 9.06 -18.55 -12.34
N GLY A 189 9.85 -19.19 -11.46
CA GLY A 189 9.85 -18.94 -10.02
C GLY A 189 10.52 -17.64 -9.60
N VAL A 190 11.17 -16.92 -10.52
CA VAL A 190 11.70 -15.57 -10.29
C VAL A 190 10.95 -14.54 -11.13
N ALA A 191 10.75 -14.81 -12.43
CA ALA A 191 10.11 -13.86 -13.34
C ALA A 191 8.65 -13.60 -12.98
N GLY A 192 7.86 -14.61 -12.62
CA GLY A 192 6.46 -14.45 -12.22
C GLY A 192 6.29 -13.57 -10.97
N PRO A 193 6.92 -13.94 -9.83
CA PRO A 193 6.84 -13.18 -8.59
C PRO A 193 7.32 -11.74 -8.71
N GLU A 194 8.45 -11.50 -9.39
CA GLU A 194 8.97 -10.14 -9.61
C GLU A 194 8.06 -9.29 -10.50
N THR A 195 7.40 -9.93 -11.47
CA THR A 195 6.39 -9.27 -12.30
C THR A 195 5.15 -8.93 -11.47
N ALA A 196 4.70 -9.84 -10.61
CA ALA A 196 3.55 -9.61 -9.73
C ALA A 196 3.79 -8.46 -8.75
N ASN A 197 4.97 -8.41 -8.13
CA ASN A 197 5.37 -7.31 -7.25
C ASN A 197 5.24 -5.93 -7.94
N ASN A 198 5.81 -5.81 -9.14
CA ASN A 198 5.78 -4.56 -9.90
C ASN A 198 4.38 -4.20 -10.40
N ALA A 199 3.62 -5.19 -10.90
CA ALA A 199 2.25 -4.97 -11.32
C ALA A 199 1.34 -4.56 -10.15
N THR A 200 1.54 -5.11 -8.95
CA THR A 200 0.85 -4.66 -7.73
C THR A 200 1.17 -3.21 -7.42
N THR A 201 2.44 -2.81 -7.52
CA THR A 201 2.85 -1.44 -7.24
C THR A 201 2.15 -0.45 -8.18
N GLY A 202 2.16 -0.69 -9.49
CA GLY A 202 1.47 0.19 -10.44
C GLY A 202 -0.06 0.17 -10.30
N ALA A 203 -0.66 -1.01 -10.06
CA ALA A 203 -2.11 -1.13 -9.88
C ALA A 203 -2.59 -0.50 -8.56
N SER A 204 -1.77 -0.49 -7.51
CA SER A 204 -2.05 0.16 -6.23
C SER A 204 -2.26 1.67 -6.32
N MET A 205 -1.87 2.28 -7.44
CA MET A 205 -2.15 3.67 -7.75
C MET A 205 -3.62 3.91 -8.07
N ILE A 206 -4.36 2.90 -8.56
CA ILE A 206 -5.78 3.04 -8.88
C ILE A 206 -6.60 3.42 -7.62
N PRO A 207 -6.58 2.63 -6.53
CA PRO A 207 -7.31 2.99 -5.30
C PRO A 207 -6.75 4.26 -4.66
N LEU A 208 -5.44 4.52 -4.74
CA LEU A 208 -4.87 5.76 -4.23
C LEU A 208 -5.42 6.98 -4.96
N LEU A 209 -5.31 7.02 -6.28
CA LEU A 209 -5.63 8.21 -7.08
C LEU A 209 -7.13 8.44 -7.21
N VAL A 210 -7.91 7.36 -7.29
CA VAL A 210 -9.37 7.44 -7.50
C VAL A 210 -10.14 7.47 -6.19
N LEU A 211 -9.71 6.73 -5.17
CA LEU A 211 -10.45 6.63 -3.90
C LEU A 211 -9.79 7.46 -2.78
N GLY A 212 -8.53 7.85 -2.93
CA GLY A 212 -7.75 8.43 -1.83
C GLY A 212 -7.27 7.39 -0.83
N ILE A 213 -7.25 6.10 -1.21
CA ILE A 213 -7.01 4.99 -0.30
C ILE A 213 -5.63 4.37 -0.58
N PRO A 214 -4.64 4.53 0.31
CA PRO A 214 -3.32 3.94 0.10
C PRO A 214 -3.38 2.42 0.32
N ALA A 215 -3.08 1.64 -0.71
CA ALA A 215 -3.12 0.18 -0.63
C ALA A 215 -1.85 -0.46 -0.04
N ILE A 216 -0.70 0.23 -0.11
CA ILE A 216 0.61 -0.26 0.36
C ILE A 216 1.39 0.87 1.05
N PRO A 217 2.42 0.59 1.86
CA PRO A 217 3.22 1.63 2.53
C PRO A 217 3.77 2.70 1.59
N ALA A 218 4.26 2.30 0.41
CA ALA A 218 4.76 3.23 -0.60
C ALA A 218 3.69 4.21 -1.10
N THR A 219 2.43 3.77 -1.27
CA THR A 219 1.33 4.65 -1.67
C THR A 219 0.87 5.56 -0.55
N ALA A 220 1.06 5.20 0.73
CA ALA A 220 0.82 6.10 1.86
C ALA A 220 1.82 7.26 1.89
N ILE A 221 3.09 6.99 1.56
CA ILE A 221 4.11 8.05 1.41
C ILE A 221 3.78 8.93 0.20
N LEU A 222 3.37 8.35 -0.92
CA LEU A 222 2.93 9.11 -2.09
C LEU A 222 1.70 9.97 -1.79
N LEU A 223 0.72 9.45 -1.05
CA LEU A 223 -0.42 10.23 -0.55
C LEU A 223 0.07 11.42 0.27
N SER A 224 1.05 11.19 1.16
CA SER A 224 1.66 12.25 1.96
C SER A 224 2.26 13.32 1.04
N ALA A 225 3.03 12.94 0.02
CA ALA A 225 3.60 13.88 -0.95
C ALA A 225 2.54 14.67 -1.74
N LEU A 226 1.44 14.03 -2.15
CA LEU A 226 0.34 14.72 -2.84
C LEU A 226 -0.32 15.75 -1.92
N LEU A 227 -0.59 15.38 -0.66
CA LEU A 227 -1.17 16.28 0.34
C LEU A 227 -0.24 17.46 0.68
N ILE A 228 1.08 17.23 0.72
CA ILE A 228 2.09 18.29 0.87
C ILE A 228 1.96 19.34 -0.24
N HIS A 229 1.68 18.89 -1.47
CA HIS A 229 1.49 19.78 -2.62
C HIS A 229 0.05 20.30 -2.75
N GLY A 230 -0.80 20.09 -1.74
CA GLY A 230 -2.19 20.54 -1.75
C GLY A 230 -3.09 19.78 -2.73
N VAL A 231 -2.66 18.59 -3.17
CA VAL A 231 -3.42 17.75 -4.08
C VAL A 231 -4.08 16.64 -3.27
N GLN A 232 -5.42 16.66 -3.20
CA GLN A 232 -6.18 15.61 -2.54
C GLN A 232 -6.63 14.56 -3.56
N PRO A 233 -6.19 13.30 -3.46
CA PRO A 233 -6.64 12.25 -4.36
C PRO A 233 -8.11 11.88 -4.14
N GLY A 234 -8.78 11.47 -5.21
CA GLY A 234 -10.21 11.17 -5.21
C GLY A 234 -10.79 11.15 -6.63
N PRO A 235 -12.12 10.96 -6.75
CA PRO A 235 -12.77 10.82 -8.07
C PRO A 235 -12.61 12.07 -8.95
N LEU A 236 -12.50 13.24 -8.32
CA LEU A 236 -12.35 14.54 -8.97
C LEU A 236 -10.91 14.86 -9.38
N LEU A 237 -9.91 14.06 -8.99
CA LEU A 237 -8.50 14.34 -9.25
C LEU A 237 -8.22 14.52 -10.75
N MET A 238 -8.89 13.73 -11.60
CA MET A 238 -8.70 13.78 -13.04
C MET A 238 -9.28 15.04 -13.68
N SER A 239 -10.35 15.60 -13.10
CA SER A 239 -10.99 16.84 -13.57
C SER A 239 -10.34 18.10 -12.97
N GLU A 240 -10.00 18.08 -11.68
CA GLU A 240 -9.47 19.24 -10.95
C GLU A 240 -7.95 19.39 -11.11
N HIS A 241 -7.22 18.27 -11.15
CA HIS A 241 -5.76 18.24 -11.29
C HIS A 241 -5.30 17.30 -12.42
N PRO A 242 -5.76 17.49 -13.67
CA PRO A 242 -5.42 16.61 -14.80
C PRO A 242 -3.91 16.52 -15.04
N GLN A 243 -3.18 17.62 -14.84
CA GLN A 243 -1.73 17.66 -14.99
C GLN A 243 -1.03 16.76 -13.97
N VAL A 244 -1.55 16.69 -12.73
CA VAL A 244 -0.99 15.82 -11.69
C VAL A 244 -1.32 14.37 -12.00
N PHE A 245 -2.56 14.06 -12.36
CA PHE A 245 -2.98 12.70 -12.69
C PHE A 245 -2.19 12.12 -13.87
N TRP A 246 -2.21 12.80 -15.03
CA TRP A 246 -1.52 12.34 -16.23
C TRP A 246 0.00 12.48 -16.12
N GLY A 247 0.48 13.50 -15.43
CA GLY A 247 1.91 13.67 -15.14
C GLY A 247 2.45 12.54 -14.27
N LEU A 248 1.68 12.08 -13.28
CA LEU A 248 2.03 10.94 -12.44
C LEU A 248 2.04 9.65 -13.26
N ILE A 249 1.03 9.39 -14.09
CA ILE A 249 1.01 8.24 -15.01
C ILE A 249 2.23 8.26 -15.95
N ALA A 250 2.53 9.41 -16.56
CA ALA A 250 3.71 9.56 -17.42
C ALA A 250 5.01 9.31 -16.63
N SER A 251 5.10 9.80 -15.40
CA SER A 251 6.25 9.59 -14.51
C SER A 251 6.41 8.12 -14.11
N LEU A 252 5.31 7.36 -13.96
CA LEU A 252 5.37 5.92 -13.71
C LEU A 252 5.92 5.18 -14.91
N TYR A 253 5.50 5.55 -16.12
CA TYR A 253 5.97 4.92 -17.36
C TYR A 253 7.45 5.22 -17.60
N LEU A 254 7.83 6.49 -17.47
CA LEU A 254 9.22 6.94 -17.60
C LEU A 254 10.08 6.32 -16.50
N GLY A 255 9.63 6.32 -15.25
CA GLY A 255 10.30 5.71 -14.11
C GLY A 255 10.51 4.21 -14.30
N ASN A 256 9.52 3.50 -14.82
CA ASN A 256 9.63 2.07 -15.14
C ASN A 256 10.67 1.81 -16.25
N ALA A 257 10.72 2.65 -17.29
CA ALA A 257 11.75 2.56 -18.33
C ALA A 257 13.16 2.90 -17.80
N ILE A 258 13.27 3.97 -17.01
CA ILE A 258 14.51 4.38 -16.33
C ILE A 258 14.99 3.27 -15.39
N LEU A 259 14.09 2.60 -14.66
CA LEU A 259 14.42 1.47 -13.80
C LEU A 259 15.14 0.36 -14.58
N VAL A 260 14.68 -0.02 -15.76
CA VAL A 260 15.37 -1.05 -16.58
C VAL A 260 16.76 -0.59 -16.97
N VAL A 261 16.90 0.67 -17.41
CA VAL A 261 18.16 1.24 -17.89
C VAL A 261 19.16 1.42 -16.75
N LEU A 262 18.71 1.86 -15.58
CA LEU A 262 19.54 2.19 -14.44
C LEU A 262 19.85 0.99 -13.54
N ASN A 263 18.94 0.03 -13.39
CA ASN A 263 19.13 -1.07 -12.45
C ASN A 263 20.33 -1.95 -12.84
N LEU A 264 20.60 -2.17 -14.13
CA LEU A 264 21.77 -2.91 -14.58
C LEU A 264 23.14 -2.24 -14.27
N PRO A 265 23.39 -0.98 -14.65
CA PRO A 265 24.65 -0.30 -14.36
C PRO A 265 24.78 0.16 -12.90
N LEU A 266 23.69 0.54 -12.23
CA LEU A 266 23.72 1.03 -10.84
C LEU A 266 23.70 -0.08 -9.79
N VAL A 267 23.56 -1.37 -10.15
CA VAL A 267 23.71 -2.49 -9.20
C VAL A 267 24.97 -2.34 -8.35
N GLY A 268 26.10 -1.91 -8.92
CA GLY A 268 27.32 -1.67 -8.17
C GLY A 268 27.19 -0.55 -7.12
N ILE A 269 26.45 0.51 -7.42
CA ILE A 269 26.17 1.61 -6.49
C ILE A 269 25.19 1.15 -5.40
N PHE A 270 24.11 0.45 -5.77
CA PHE A 270 23.14 -0.08 -4.79
C PHE A 270 23.80 -1.07 -3.82
N VAL A 271 24.65 -1.97 -4.32
CA VAL A 271 25.44 -2.89 -3.49
C VAL A 271 26.42 -2.13 -2.57
N THR A 272 26.93 -0.98 -3.00
CA THR A 272 27.81 -0.12 -2.18
C THR A 272 27.01 0.65 -1.12
N LEU A 273 25.79 1.09 -1.45
CA LEU A 273 24.86 1.69 -0.50
C LEU A 273 24.49 0.71 0.62
N LEU A 274 24.28 -0.57 0.30
CA LEU A 274 24.07 -1.64 1.29
C LEU A 274 25.30 -1.86 2.19
N ARG A 275 26.50 -1.43 1.77
CA ARG A 275 27.73 -1.45 2.59
C ARG A 275 27.89 -0.20 3.44
N THR A 276 27.07 0.83 3.24
CA THR A 276 27.16 2.07 4.01
C THR A 276 26.72 1.79 5.44
N PRO A 277 27.52 2.12 6.46
CA PRO A 277 27.15 1.84 7.83
C PRO A 277 25.86 2.58 8.19
N MET A 278 24.95 1.89 8.88
CA MET A 278 23.69 2.47 9.37
C MET A 278 23.91 3.74 10.21
N GLY A 279 25.06 3.86 10.88
CA GLY A 279 25.44 5.07 11.62
C GLY A 279 25.57 6.35 10.77
N VAL A 280 25.71 6.25 9.45
CA VAL A 280 25.71 7.41 8.53
C VAL A 280 24.38 7.55 7.80
N LEU A 281 23.79 6.42 7.38
CA LEU A 281 22.53 6.42 6.65
C LEU A 281 21.37 6.90 7.52
N ALA A 282 21.30 6.45 8.77
CA ALA A 282 20.21 6.80 9.69
C ALA A 282 20.13 8.31 9.98
N PRO A 283 21.22 9.01 10.38
CA PRO A 283 21.16 10.46 10.58
C PRO A 283 20.77 11.24 9.33
N LEU A 284 21.24 10.84 8.15
CA LEU A 284 20.91 11.51 6.90
C LEU A 284 19.40 11.42 6.59
N VAL A 285 18.83 10.22 6.70
CA VAL A 285 17.39 10.02 6.48
C VAL A 285 16.58 10.77 7.53
N LEU A 286 17.00 10.74 8.81
CA LEU A 286 16.33 11.50 9.87
C LEU A 286 16.31 13.00 9.60
N VAL A 287 17.43 13.59 9.16
CA VAL A 287 17.47 15.02 8.79
C VAL A 287 16.50 15.33 7.65
N ILE A 288 16.44 14.47 6.63
CA ILE A 288 15.50 14.64 5.52
C ILE A 288 14.04 14.55 6.01
N CYS A 289 13.72 13.59 6.87
CA CYS A 289 12.39 13.45 7.48
C CYS A 289 12.01 14.69 8.30
N LEU A 290 12.94 15.23 9.09
CA LEU A 290 12.73 16.43 9.90
C LEU A 290 12.45 17.65 9.04
N ILE A 291 13.28 17.87 8.01
CA ILE A 291 13.10 18.98 7.08
C ILE A 291 11.75 18.84 6.36
N GLY A 292 11.42 17.64 5.86
CA GLY A 292 10.20 17.39 5.11
C GLY A 292 8.92 17.60 5.91
N VAL A 293 8.91 17.21 7.20
CA VAL A 293 7.77 17.46 8.09
C VAL A 293 7.71 18.93 8.52
N PHE A 294 8.84 19.52 8.90
CA PHE A 294 8.89 20.90 9.38
C PHE A 294 8.55 21.92 8.29
N SER A 295 8.92 21.65 7.02
CA SER A 295 8.69 22.58 5.92
C SER A 295 7.22 22.82 5.58
N LEU A 296 6.29 22.02 6.12
CA LEU A 296 4.86 22.11 5.79
C LEU A 296 4.15 23.20 6.57
N LYS A 297 4.19 23.09 7.90
CA LYS A 297 3.48 23.99 8.82
C LYS A 297 4.43 24.74 9.75
N GLY A 298 5.71 24.39 9.78
CA GLY A 298 6.65 24.90 10.79
C GLY A 298 6.26 24.54 12.23
N SER A 299 5.41 23.52 12.42
CA SER A 299 4.91 23.15 13.75
C SER A 299 5.88 22.22 14.49
N PRO A 300 6.32 22.58 15.71
CA PRO A 300 7.05 21.67 16.58
C PRO A 300 6.23 20.45 17.03
N LEU A 301 4.89 20.55 17.04
CA LEU A 301 4.02 19.44 17.37
C LEU A 301 4.15 18.32 16.32
N ASP A 302 4.21 18.67 15.04
CA ASP A 302 4.38 17.70 13.95
C ASP A 302 5.71 16.93 14.07
N LEU A 303 6.79 17.58 14.53
CA LEU A 303 8.05 16.90 14.83
C LEU A 303 7.92 15.98 16.04
N THR A 304 7.16 16.38 17.04
CA THR A 304 6.88 15.54 18.21
C THR A 304 6.07 14.30 17.81
N ILE A 305 5.06 14.47 16.96
CA ILE A 305 4.27 13.37 16.39
C ILE A 305 5.17 12.45 15.57
N LEU A 306 6.04 12.99 14.71
CA LEU A 306 7.01 12.22 13.92
C LEU A 306 7.86 11.29 14.79
N PHE A 307 8.48 11.82 15.85
CA PHE A 307 9.31 11.02 16.75
C PHE A 307 8.50 10.03 17.58
N ALA A 308 7.35 10.46 18.13
CA ALA A 308 6.49 9.58 18.91
C ALA A 308 5.97 8.41 18.06
N ALA A 309 5.53 8.69 16.83
CA ALA A 309 5.12 7.71 15.83
C ALA A 309 6.28 6.78 15.45
N GLY A 310 7.51 7.30 15.34
CA GLY A 310 8.72 6.49 15.13
C GLY A 310 8.94 5.46 16.22
N VAL A 311 8.88 5.89 17.49
CA VAL A 311 9.06 5.01 18.64
C VAL A 311 7.91 4.01 18.77
N VAL A 312 6.67 4.46 18.62
CA VAL A 312 5.48 3.57 18.65
C VAL A 312 5.54 2.55 17.52
N GLY A 313 5.88 2.98 16.31
CA GLY A 313 6.05 2.10 15.15
C GLY A 313 7.14 1.04 15.38
N TYR A 314 8.28 1.42 15.97
CA TYR A 314 9.35 0.49 16.35
C TYR A 314 8.82 -0.58 17.32
N LEU A 315 8.12 -0.17 18.39
CA LEU A 315 7.56 -1.08 19.38
C LEU A 315 6.52 -2.02 18.76
N LEU A 316 5.56 -1.48 18.00
CA LEU A 316 4.52 -2.27 17.34
C LEU A 316 5.11 -3.37 16.45
N ARG A 317 6.09 -3.01 15.62
CA ARG A 317 6.77 -3.96 14.73
C ARG A 317 7.58 -5.00 15.49
N LYS A 318 8.23 -4.62 16.59
CA LYS A 318 8.95 -5.56 17.49
C LYS A 318 8.00 -6.60 18.10
N PHE A 319 6.75 -6.22 18.36
CA PHE A 319 5.69 -7.15 18.78
C PHE A 319 4.94 -7.80 17.60
N SER A 320 5.44 -7.69 16.38
CA SER A 320 4.85 -8.26 15.16
C SER A 320 3.43 -7.75 14.87
N TYR A 321 3.19 -6.45 15.07
CA TYR A 321 2.02 -5.73 14.56
C TYR A 321 2.37 -5.10 13.21
N ASP A 322 1.49 -5.28 12.23
CA ASP A 322 1.54 -4.58 10.96
C ASP A 322 1.01 -3.15 11.14
N VAL A 323 1.81 -2.16 10.73
CA VAL A 323 1.50 -0.73 10.91
C VAL A 323 0.70 -0.16 9.74
N ALA A 324 0.69 -0.82 8.57
CA ALA A 324 -0.06 -0.35 7.41
C ALA A 324 -1.59 -0.25 7.66
N PRO A 325 -2.26 -1.21 8.34
CA PRO A 325 -3.66 -1.11 8.70
C PRO A 325 -4.00 0.11 9.58
N LEU A 326 -3.09 0.52 10.46
CA LEU A 326 -3.27 1.71 11.31
C LEU A 326 -3.35 2.98 10.45
N LEU A 327 -2.39 3.18 9.55
CA LEU A 327 -2.37 4.37 8.70
C LEU A 327 -3.53 4.41 7.72
N LEU A 328 -3.92 3.26 7.17
CA LEU A 328 -5.12 3.16 6.35
C LEU A 328 -6.37 3.58 7.14
N ALA A 329 -6.55 3.03 8.34
CA ALA A 329 -7.67 3.37 9.21
C ALA A 329 -7.66 4.84 9.64
N PHE A 330 -6.49 5.40 9.91
CA PHE A 330 -6.32 6.81 10.24
C PHE A 330 -6.80 7.74 9.12
N VAL A 331 -6.36 7.50 7.87
CA VAL A 331 -6.79 8.29 6.70
C VAL A 331 -8.28 8.14 6.42
N LEU A 332 -8.82 6.94 6.61
CA LEU A 332 -10.22 6.66 6.36
C LEU A 332 -11.13 7.13 7.48
N GLY A 333 -10.63 7.31 8.71
CA GLY A 333 -11.44 7.51 9.92
C GLY A 333 -12.41 8.69 9.81
N ASP A 334 -11.89 9.87 9.49
CA ASP A 334 -12.71 11.09 9.41
C ASP A 334 -13.74 11.02 8.30
N ARG A 335 -13.33 10.52 7.12
CA ARG A 335 -14.24 10.33 5.99
C ARG A 335 -15.31 9.30 6.31
N MET A 336 -14.94 8.21 6.98
CA MET A 336 -15.85 7.14 7.36
C MET A 336 -16.86 7.63 8.39
N GLU A 337 -16.44 8.37 9.41
CA GLU A 337 -17.34 8.99 10.38
C GLU A 337 -18.28 10.00 9.72
N LEU A 338 -17.74 10.89 8.87
CA LEU A 338 -18.52 11.90 8.16
C LEU A 338 -19.58 11.25 7.27
N SER A 339 -19.19 10.28 6.44
CA SER A 339 -20.11 9.62 5.51
C SER A 339 -21.15 8.76 6.24
N PHE A 340 -20.78 8.14 7.36
CA PHE A 340 -21.72 7.44 8.26
C PHE A 340 -22.78 8.39 8.83
N ARG A 341 -22.35 9.47 9.47
CA ARG A 341 -23.25 10.44 10.11
C ARG A 341 -24.12 11.16 9.08
N ARG A 342 -23.53 11.58 7.96
CA ARG A 342 -24.25 12.22 6.85
C ARG A 342 -25.29 11.28 6.24
N ALA A 343 -24.99 9.98 6.09
CA ALA A 343 -25.95 9.01 5.60
C ALA A 343 -27.17 8.90 6.53
N LEU A 344 -26.96 8.76 7.85
CA LEU A 344 -28.04 8.70 8.83
C LEU A 344 -28.85 10.00 8.90
N THR A 345 -28.18 11.15 8.82
CA THR A 345 -28.90 12.44 8.79
C THR A 345 -29.78 12.58 7.55
N ILE A 346 -29.34 12.09 6.39
CA ILE A 346 -30.12 12.13 5.14
C ILE A 346 -31.28 11.12 5.17
N SER A 347 -31.11 10.00 5.87
CA SER A 347 -32.12 8.92 5.95
C SER A 347 -33.03 9.03 7.17
N ASP A 348 -33.03 10.16 7.89
CA ASP A 348 -33.79 10.34 9.14
C ASP A 348 -33.53 9.21 10.15
N ASP A 349 -32.25 8.89 10.36
CA ASP A 349 -31.74 7.82 11.23
C ASP A 349 -32.16 6.39 10.82
N ASP A 350 -32.61 6.18 9.58
CA ASP A 350 -32.84 4.83 9.04
C ASP A 350 -31.51 4.13 8.71
N TRP A 351 -31.19 3.11 9.50
CA TRP A 351 -30.02 2.25 9.33
C TRP A 351 -30.06 1.38 8.07
N TRP A 352 -31.25 1.16 7.49
CA TRP A 352 -31.42 0.34 6.30
C TRP A 352 -30.77 0.99 5.06
N VAL A 353 -30.46 2.29 5.12
CA VAL A 353 -29.75 3.03 4.06
C VAL A 353 -28.42 2.39 3.65
N PHE A 354 -27.72 1.75 4.59
CA PHE A 354 -26.43 1.09 4.33
C PHE A 354 -26.55 -0.23 3.55
N VAL A 355 -27.77 -0.76 3.40
CA VAL A 355 -28.02 -2.04 2.70
C VAL A 355 -28.85 -1.83 1.43
N GLN A 356 -29.68 -0.80 1.38
CA GLN A 356 -30.59 -0.56 0.25
C GLN A 356 -29.88 -0.07 -1.02
N GLY A 357 -28.83 0.74 -0.89
CA GLY A 357 -28.16 1.37 -2.02
C GLY A 357 -27.54 0.35 -3.00
N PRO A 358 -27.64 0.54 -4.32
CA PRO A 358 -27.08 -0.40 -5.30
C PRO A 358 -25.55 -0.56 -5.17
N ALA A 359 -24.82 0.55 -4.96
CA ALA A 359 -23.38 0.51 -4.73
C ALA A 359 -23.02 -0.14 -3.37
N ALA A 360 -23.79 0.16 -2.31
CA ALA A 360 -23.61 -0.48 -1.02
C ALA A 360 -23.82 -1.99 -1.09
N ARG A 361 -24.83 -2.46 -1.84
CA ARG A 361 -25.07 -3.89 -2.09
C ARG A 361 -23.89 -4.58 -2.78
N VAL A 362 -23.26 -3.94 -3.77
CA VAL A 362 -22.07 -4.49 -4.43
C VAL A 362 -20.95 -4.71 -3.41
N PHE A 363 -20.65 -3.70 -2.58
CA PHE A 363 -19.60 -3.83 -1.56
C PHE A 363 -19.95 -4.84 -0.47
N LEU A 364 -21.22 -4.92 -0.06
CA LEU A 364 -21.70 -5.95 0.88
C LEU A 364 -21.59 -7.36 0.30
N VAL A 365 -21.86 -7.55 -1.00
CA VAL A 365 -21.66 -8.84 -1.68
C VAL A 365 -20.18 -9.20 -1.71
N VAL A 366 -19.30 -8.25 -2.06
CA VAL A 366 -17.84 -8.47 -2.01
C VAL A 366 -17.40 -8.86 -0.60
N LEU A 367 -17.90 -8.16 0.41
CA LEU A 367 -17.62 -8.46 1.81
C LEU A 367 -18.11 -9.85 2.21
N ALA A 368 -19.34 -10.22 1.81
CA ALA A 368 -19.92 -11.54 2.09
C ALA A 368 -19.15 -12.67 1.39
N LEU A 369 -18.69 -12.45 0.16
CA LEU A 369 -17.86 -13.42 -0.57
C LEU A 369 -16.51 -13.61 0.10
N ILE A 370 -15.84 -12.52 0.50
CA ILE A 370 -14.54 -12.58 1.19
C ILE A 370 -14.69 -13.25 2.57
N GLY A 371 -15.72 -12.87 3.34
CA GLY A 371 -16.04 -13.48 4.62
C GLY A 371 -16.39 -14.97 4.49
N GLY A 372 -17.20 -15.32 3.48
CA GLY A 372 -17.59 -16.70 3.18
C GLY A 372 -16.39 -17.57 2.76
N LEU A 373 -15.51 -17.06 1.92
CA LEU A 373 -14.26 -17.74 1.53
C LEU A 373 -13.33 -17.95 2.74
N GLN A 374 -13.24 -16.97 3.64
CA GLN A 374 -12.46 -17.12 4.88
C GLN A 374 -13.06 -18.18 5.81
N LEU A 375 -14.37 -18.15 6.05
CA LEU A 375 -15.05 -19.15 6.86
C LEU A 375 -14.88 -20.55 6.27
N ALA A 376 -15.02 -20.69 4.95
CA ALA A 376 -14.76 -21.93 4.25
C ALA A 376 -13.31 -22.39 4.44
N ALA A 377 -12.31 -21.50 4.28
CA ALA A 377 -10.91 -21.85 4.49
C ALA A 377 -10.58 -22.24 5.94
N MET A 378 -11.24 -21.61 6.93
CA MET A 378 -11.12 -21.96 8.34
C MET A 378 -11.75 -23.34 8.63
N LEU A 379 -12.97 -23.59 8.13
CA LEU A 379 -13.69 -24.85 8.30
C LEU A 379 -13.02 -26.01 7.56
N LEU A 380 -12.42 -25.75 6.40
CA LEU A 380 -11.67 -26.73 5.60
C LEU A 380 -10.22 -26.94 6.10
N GLY A 381 -9.81 -26.28 7.19
CA GLY A 381 -8.51 -26.51 7.84
C GLY A 381 -7.28 -26.02 7.07
N TRP A 382 -7.45 -25.21 6.02
CA TRP A 382 -6.35 -24.74 5.16
C TRP A 382 -5.35 -23.80 5.86
N ARG A 383 -5.70 -23.27 7.03
CA ARG A 383 -4.80 -22.43 7.83
C ARG A 383 -3.69 -23.17 8.58
N ARG A 384 -3.70 -24.51 8.63
CA ARG A 384 -2.70 -25.28 9.41
C ARG A 384 -1.39 -25.62 8.69
N THR A 385 -1.28 -25.39 7.39
CA THR A 385 -0.12 -25.83 6.60
C THR A 385 0.90 -24.74 6.23
N GLY A 386 0.65 -23.47 6.57
CA GLY A 386 1.53 -22.35 6.18
C GLY A 386 2.56 -21.88 7.22
N ALA A 387 2.51 -22.38 8.47
CA ALA A 387 3.42 -21.95 9.54
C ALA A 387 4.73 -22.77 9.61
N ALA A 388 4.95 -23.69 8.67
CA ALA A 388 6.15 -24.51 8.59
C ALA A 388 6.64 -24.57 7.13
N ALA A 389 7.14 -23.44 6.63
CA ALA A 389 7.99 -23.38 5.44
C ALA A 389 8.84 -22.10 5.47
#